data_AF-A0A838UTD1-F1
#
_entry.id   AF-A0A838UTD1-F1
#
_cell.length_a   1.000
_cell.length_b   1.000
_cell.length_c   1.000
_cell.angle_alpha   90.00
_cell.angle_beta   90.00
_cell.angle_gamma   90.00
#
_symmetry.space_group_name_H-M   'P 1'
#
loop_
_entity.id
_entity.type
_entity.pdbx_description
1 polymer ?
#
loop_
_entity_poly.entity_id
_entity_poly.type
_entity_poly.pdbx_seq_one_letter_code
_entity_poly.pdbx_strand_id
1 'polypeptide(L)'
;MKMLATITYDQARRAESMTHLAAEQARVKELTEAGTLLALYIQADLTHVWLVLQGPDEATLHQIITDLPLHPFVAQVDLVALAE
;
A
#
# COMPACT_ATOMS: atom_id res chain seq x y z
N MET A 1 -12.54 2.18 11.03
CA MET A 1 -13.02 2.40 9.66
C MET A 1 -12.22 1.55 8.67
N LYS A 2 -12.74 1.34 7.46
CA LYS A 2 -12.06 0.62 6.38
C LYS A 2 -11.85 1.53 5.17
N MET A 3 -10.72 1.40 4.50
CA MET A 3 -10.40 2.15 3.29
C MET A 3 -9.81 1.23 2.22
N LEU A 4 -10.11 1.54 0.97
CA LEU A 4 -9.40 1.02 -0.20
C LEU A 4 -8.34 2.05 -0.59
N ALA A 5 -7.08 1.66 -0.54
CA ALA A 5 -5.98 2.39 -1.16
C ALA A 5 -5.73 1.80 -2.55
N THR A 6 -5.68 2.65 -3.56
CA THR A 6 -5.14 2.32 -4.89
C THR A 6 -3.81 3.02 -5.06
N ILE A 7 -2.74 2.24 -5.23
CA ILE A 7 -1.38 2.74 -5.42
C ILE A 7 -0.97 2.47 -6.86
N THR A 8 -0.50 3.51 -7.55
CA THR A 8 0.07 3.42 -8.89
C THR A 8 1.56 3.71 -8.82
N TYR A 9 2.40 2.77 -9.25
CA TYR A 9 3.86 2.90 -9.22
C TYR A 9 4.42 3.51 -10.51
N ASP A 10 5.44 4.36 -10.36
CA ASP A 10 6.23 4.88 -11.47
C ASP A 10 7.06 3.76 -12.11
N GLN A 11 6.64 3.33 -13.30
CA GLN A 11 7.31 2.26 -14.04
C GLN A 11 8.71 2.66 -14.53
N ALA A 12 9.01 3.96 -14.68
CA ALA A 12 10.36 4.40 -15.04
C ALA A 12 11.38 4.07 -13.95
N ARG A 13 10.92 3.94 -12.69
CA ARG A 13 11.75 3.64 -11.51
C ARG A 13 11.61 2.20 -11.01
N ARG A 14 11.01 1.32 -11.80
CA ARG A 14 10.77 -0.09 -11.43
C ARG A 14 12.05 -0.81 -10.99
N ALA A 15 13.14 -0.65 -11.71
CA ALA A 15 14.39 -1.35 -11.38
C ALA A 15 14.94 -0.93 -10.00
N GLU A 16 14.81 0.36 -9.67
CA GLU A 16 15.21 0.93 -8.38
C GLU A 16 14.29 0.41 -7.26
N SER A 17 12.98 0.41 -7.49
CA SER A 17 11.97 -0.01 -6.51
C SER A 17 12.11 -1.49 -6.11
N MET A 18 12.53 -2.35 -7.04
CA MET A 18 12.76 -3.77 -6.76
C MET A 18 13.83 -4.02 -5.68
N THR A 19 14.75 -3.07 -5.45
CA THR A 19 15.75 -3.19 -4.38
C THR A 19 15.15 -3.06 -2.98
N HIS A 20 13.96 -2.49 -2.87
CA HIS A 20 13.21 -2.29 -1.62
C HIS A 20 12.12 -3.36 -1.40
N LEU A 21 11.94 -4.28 -2.35
CA LEU A 21 10.83 -5.24 -2.32
C LEU A 21 10.83 -6.13 -1.07
N ALA A 22 12.01 -6.54 -0.58
CA ALA A 22 12.09 -7.35 0.63
C ALA A 22 11.62 -6.58 1.88
N ALA A 23 11.94 -5.30 1.97
CA ALA A 23 11.48 -4.44 3.05
C ALA A 23 9.97 -4.21 2.95
N GLU A 24 9.44 -4.01 1.74
CA GLU A 24 8.00 -3.89 1.52
C GLU A 24 7.25 -5.13 1.98
N GLN A 25 7.73 -6.32 1.59
CA GLN A 25 7.11 -7.59 1.99
C GLN A 25 7.12 -7.79 3.51
N ALA A 26 8.21 -7.41 4.17
CA ALA A 26 8.29 -7.45 5.63
C ALA A 26 7.25 -6.52 6.27
N ARG A 27 7.13 -5.28 5.77
CA ARG A 27 6.17 -4.31 6.29
C ARG A 27 4.71 -4.73 6.04
N VAL A 28 4.42 -5.23 4.84
CA VAL A 28 3.11 -5.79 4.48
C VAL A 28 2.74 -6.96 5.40
N LYS A 29 3.69 -7.83 5.71
CA LYS A 29 3.48 -8.94 6.64
C LYS A 29 3.13 -8.46 8.04
N GLU A 30 3.88 -7.51 8.60
CA GLU A 30 3.58 -6.91 9.90
C GLU A 30 2.17 -6.30 9.96
N LEU A 31 1.79 -5.54 8.92
CA LEU A 31 0.47 -4.91 8.84
C LEU A 31 -0.65 -5.95 8.73
N THR A 32 -0.40 -7.06 8.05
CA THR A 32 -1.36 -8.18 7.94
C THR A 32 -1.53 -8.87 9.29
N GLU A 33 -0.44 -9.18 9.98
CA GLU A 33 -0.45 -9.82 11.31
C GLU A 33 -1.11 -8.93 12.37
N ALA A 34 -0.97 -7.61 12.25
CA ALA A 34 -1.63 -6.64 13.12
C ALA A 34 -3.14 -6.45 12.83
N GLY A 35 -3.66 -7.04 11.75
CA GLY A 35 -5.05 -6.84 11.30
C GLY A 35 -5.32 -5.47 10.69
N THR A 36 -4.26 -4.70 10.40
CA THR A 36 -4.34 -3.39 9.74
C THR A 36 -4.53 -3.55 8.24
N LEU A 37 -3.85 -4.51 7.63
CA LEU A 37 -4.02 -4.87 6.21
C LEU A 37 -4.92 -6.11 6.11
N LEU A 38 -6.11 -5.92 5.57
CA LEU A 38 -7.12 -6.98 5.43
C LEU A 38 -6.98 -7.75 4.12
N ALA A 39 -6.58 -7.07 3.05
CA ALA A 39 -6.36 -7.68 1.75
C ALA A 39 -5.36 -6.88 0.91
N LEU A 40 -4.60 -7.58 0.08
CA LEU A 40 -3.66 -7.03 -0.88
C LEU A 40 -3.89 -7.67 -2.24
N TYR A 41 -4.10 -6.85 -3.27
CA TYR A 41 -4.22 -7.28 -4.65
C TYR A 41 -3.15 -6.56 -5.47
N ILE A 42 -2.48 -7.30 -6.35
CA ILE A 42 -1.39 -6.79 -7.16
C ILE A 42 -1.74 -7.06 -8.63
N GLN A 43 -1.71 -6.01 -9.46
CA GLN A 43 -1.86 -6.19 -10.89
C GLN A 43 -0.67 -6.96 -11.46
N ALA A 44 -0.90 -7.84 -12.43
CA ALA A 44 0.14 -8.75 -12.95
C ALA A 44 1.40 -8.04 -13.49
N ASP A 45 1.24 -6.84 -14.03
CA ASP A 45 2.34 -6.00 -14.53
C ASP A 45 3.00 -5.15 -13.44
N LEU A 46 2.56 -5.23 -12.18
CA LEU A 46 3.03 -4.47 -11.02
C LEU A 46 2.89 -2.94 -11.16
N THR A 47 1.97 -2.47 -12.02
CA THR A 47 1.68 -1.04 -12.16
C THR A 47 0.76 -0.53 -11.06
N HIS A 48 -0.19 -1.37 -10.66
CA HIS A 48 -1.20 -1.05 -9.65
C HIS A 48 -1.22 -2.05 -8.51
N VAL A 49 -1.46 -1.54 -7.31
CA VAL A 49 -1.68 -2.31 -6.10
C VAL A 49 -2.92 -1.77 -5.39
N TRP A 50 -3.74 -2.67 -4.87
CA TRP A 50 -4.90 -2.34 -4.05
C TRP A 50 -4.71 -2.91 -2.65
N LEU A 51 -4.90 -2.06 -1.64
CA LEU A 51 -4.84 -2.42 -0.23
C LEU A 51 -6.20 -2.16 0.41
N VAL A 52 -6.74 -3.14 1.11
CA VAL A 52 -7.87 -2.94 2.01
C VAL A 52 -7.33 -2.77 3.42
N LEU A 53 -7.42 -1.56 3.95
CA LEU A 53 -6.86 -1.18 5.25
C LEU A 53 -7.96 -0.98 6.28
N GLN A 54 -7.65 -1.29 7.53
CA GLN A 54 -8.50 -1.04 8.70
C GLN A 54 -7.71 -0.27 9.76
N GLY A 55 -8.32 0.78 10.30
CA GLY A 55 -7.68 1.64 11.29
C GLY A 55 -8.65 2.54 12.05
N PRO A 56 -8.15 3.30 13.02
CA PRO A 56 -8.97 4.18 13.87
C PRO A 56 -9.51 5.39 13.10
N ASP A 57 -8.72 5.97 12.21
CA ASP A 57 -9.05 7.16 11.43
C ASP A 57 -8.28 7.19 10.09
N GLU A 58 -8.70 8.09 9.20
CA GLU A 58 -8.12 8.27 7.86
C GLU A 58 -6.65 8.72 7.92
N ALA A 59 -6.32 9.63 8.85
CA ALA A 59 -4.96 10.15 8.99
C ALA A 59 -3.94 9.05 9.32
N THR A 60 -4.31 8.12 10.21
CA THR A 60 -3.49 6.97 10.57
C THR A 60 -3.27 6.05 9.36
N LEU A 61 -4.32 5.80 8.58
CA LEU A 61 -4.23 4.96 7.37
C LEU A 61 -3.40 5.61 6.26
N HIS A 62 -3.53 6.93 6.09
CA HIS A 62 -2.65 7.70 5.19
C HIS A 62 -1.19 7.61 5.62
N GLN A 63 -0.89 7.75 6.92
CA GLN A 63 0.48 7.65 7.41
C GLN A 63 1.07 6.26 7.14
N ILE A 64 0.30 5.19 7.37
CA ILE A 64 0.74 3.82 7.08
C ILE A 64 1.17 3.65 5.62
N ILE A 65 0.42 4.22 4.68
CA ILE A 65 0.75 4.15 3.25
C ILE A 65 2.01 4.96 2.95
N THR A 66 2.14 6.13 3.56
CA THR A 66 3.30 7.03 3.39
C THR A 66 4.59 6.39 3.93
N ASP A 67 4.47 5.54 4.94
CA ASP A 67 5.59 4.82 5.56
C ASP A 67 5.96 3.51 4.84
N LEU A 68 5.24 3.14 3.77
CA LEU A 68 5.60 1.94 3.00
C LEU A 68 6.97 2.12 2.35
N PRO A 69 7.87 1.12 2.42
CA PRO A 69 9.16 1.16 1.75
C PRO A 69 9.11 1.50 0.26
N LEU A 70 8.04 1.13 -0.46
CA LEU A 70 7.86 1.49 -1.86
C LEU A 70 7.17 2.84 -2.10
N HIS A 71 6.73 3.54 -1.07
CA HIS A 71 6.08 4.86 -1.20
C HIS A 71 6.89 5.88 -2.03
N PRO A 72 8.23 5.97 -1.92
CA PRO A 72 9.03 6.88 -2.75
C PRO A 72 8.96 6.64 -4.27
N PHE A 73 8.39 5.51 -4.71
CA PHE A 73 8.25 5.12 -6.11
C PHE A 73 6.79 5.23 -6.61
N VAL A 74 5.91 5.78 -5.79
CA VAL A 74 4.50 5.94 -6.12
C VAL A 74 4.30 7.17 -6.98
N ALA A 75 3.62 6.99 -8.12
CA ALA A 75 3.18 8.06 -8.98
C ALA A 75 1.86 8.68 -8.48
N GLN A 76 0.96 7.84 -7.95
CA GLN A 76 -0.36 8.26 -7.47
C GLN A 76 -0.87 7.34 -6.36
N VAL A 77 -1.53 7.92 -5.36
CA VAL A 77 -2.33 7.23 -4.35
C VAL A 77 -3.75 7.78 -4.37
N ASP A 78 -4.73 6.90 -4.48
CA ASP A 78 -6.15 7.22 -4.28
C ASP A 78 -6.68 6.47 -3.07
N LEU A 79 -7.41 7.18 -2.21
CA LEU A 79 -7.94 6.65 -0.97
C LEU A 79 -9.44 6.85 -0.90
N VAL A 80 -10.16 5.74 -0.71
CA VAL A 80 -11.62 5.71 -0.72
C VAL A 80 -12.10 4.98 0.52
N ALA A 81 -12.96 5.63 1.31
CA ALA A 81 -13.65 4.98 2.41
C ALA A 81 -14.56 3.87 1.89
N LEU A 82 -14.48 2.69 2.51
CA LEU A 82 -15.39 1.58 2.22
C LEU A 82 -16.60 1.70 3.17
N ALA A 83 -17.81 1.61 2.61
CA ALA A 83 -19.03 1.57 3.41
C ALA A 83 -19.00 0.37 4.36
N GLU A 84 -19.50 0.57 5.58
CA GLU A 84 -19.65 -0.49 6.60
C GLU A 84 -20.76 -1.48 6.26
#